data_AF-A0A1I8N2L8-F1
#
_entry.id   AF-A0A1I8N2L8-F1
#
_cell.length_a   1.000
_cell.length_b   1.000
_cell.length_c   1.000
_cell.angle_alpha   90.00
_cell.angle_beta   90.00
_cell.angle_gamma   90.00
#
_symmetry.space_group_name_H-M   'P 1'
#
loop_
_entity.id
_entity.type
_entity.pdbx_description
1 polymer ?
#
loop_
_entity_poly.entity_id
_entity_poly.type
_entity_poly.pdbx_seq_one_letter_code
_entity_poly.pdbx_strand_id
1 'polypeptide(L)'
;NHLVKCQELYGDIYPSTRAELNLYFETQHQEKRCYEDLPASFFQTKENQPLPGNSSIPGHLSLEICCKGYRRDPKAPATTPPKCIPDCSKVSADNCRNGFCRSPQQCECFEGFVKNTLGKCVHICPVGCENGRCLLNGVCLCNPGYSLDPESRKYCVPECSHIPCGLNQFCAAPGECRCRQGYQWLEGLGCQP
;
A
#
# COMPACT_ATOMS: atom_id res chain seq x y z
N ASN A 1 52.87 -22.59 -11.31
CA ASN A 1 52.20 -23.23 -10.17
C ASN A 1 52.30 -22.38 -8.93
N HIS A 2 51.28 -21.57 -8.64
CA HIS A 2 50.62 -21.52 -7.33
C HIS A 2 49.46 -20.51 -7.41
N LEU A 3 48.25 -21.05 -7.55
CA LEU A 3 46.99 -20.35 -7.31
C LEU A 3 46.87 -20.14 -5.79
N VAL A 4 46.80 -18.88 -5.35
CA VAL A 4 46.35 -18.56 -3.98
C VAL A 4 44.85 -18.31 -4.06
N LYS A 5 44.07 -19.23 -3.49
CA LYS A 5 42.62 -19.07 -3.26
C LYS A 5 42.42 -17.97 -2.22
N CYS A 6 41.66 -16.93 -2.54
CA CYS A 6 41.03 -16.09 -1.52
C CYS A 6 39.90 -16.91 -0.90
N GLN A 7 40.03 -17.22 0.38
CA GLN A 7 39.02 -17.91 1.19
C GLN A 7 38.10 -16.82 1.74
N GLU A 8 36.84 -16.77 1.30
CA GLU A 8 35.84 -15.89 1.88
C GLU A 8 35.51 -16.36 3.30
N LEU A 9 35.88 -15.57 4.30
CA LEU A 9 35.47 -15.76 5.69
C LEU A 9 34.05 -15.20 5.84
N TYR A 10 33.04 -16.07 5.80
CA TYR A 10 31.72 -15.77 6.33
C TYR A 10 31.81 -15.76 7.86
N GLY A 11 31.82 -14.57 8.45
CA GLY A 11 31.66 -14.35 9.87
C GLY A 11 30.71 -13.20 10.08
N ASP A 12 29.47 -13.50 10.48
CA ASP A 12 28.52 -12.49 10.92
C ASP A 12 29.03 -11.91 12.25
N ILE A 13 29.50 -10.66 12.21
CA ILE A 13 29.90 -9.93 13.41
C ILE A 13 28.61 -9.47 14.11
N TYR A 14 28.23 -10.13 15.20
CA TYR A 14 27.18 -9.62 16.07
C TYR A 14 27.77 -8.60 17.05
N PRO A 15 27.23 -7.36 17.11
CA PRO A 15 27.70 -6.34 18.04
C PRO A 15 27.43 -6.78 19.49
N SER A 16 28.46 -6.70 20.32
CA SER A 16 28.46 -7.20 21.70
C SER A 16 28.24 -6.10 22.74
N THR A 17 28.34 -4.83 22.33
CA THR A 17 28.21 -3.67 23.21
C THR A 17 27.12 -2.69 22.74
N ARG A 18 26.55 -1.92 23.67
CA ARG A 18 25.56 -0.86 23.38
C ARG A 18 26.11 0.20 22.42
N ALA A 19 27.42 0.46 22.46
CA ALA A 19 28.11 1.38 21.55
C ALA A 19 28.21 0.81 20.13
N GLU A 20 28.54 -0.47 19.97
CA GLU A 20 28.52 -1.16 18.67
C GLU A 20 27.11 -1.32 18.11
N LEU A 21 26.10 -1.51 18.99
CA LEU A 21 24.70 -1.52 18.59
C LEU A 21 24.28 -0.14 18.06
N ASN A 22 24.67 0.94 18.73
CA ASN A 22 24.43 2.30 18.27
C ASN A 22 25.17 2.59 16.96
N LEU A 23 26.41 2.13 16.80
CA LEU A 23 27.18 2.26 15.55
C LEU A 23 26.55 1.43 14.42
N TYR A 24 26.03 0.23 14.71
CA TYR A 24 25.28 -0.61 13.77
C TYR A 24 23.95 0.06 13.36
N PHE A 25 23.21 0.61 14.31
CA PHE A 25 22.01 1.41 14.01
C PHE A 25 22.36 2.70 13.25
N GLU A 26 23.44 3.41 13.59
CA GLU A 26 23.89 4.63 12.90
C GLU A 26 24.43 4.36 11.49
N THR A 27 25.14 3.25 11.26
CA THR A 27 25.63 2.84 9.93
C THR A 27 24.49 2.35 9.03
N GLN A 28 23.52 1.62 9.56
CA GLN A 28 22.26 1.30 8.85
C GLN A 28 21.40 2.55 8.56
N HIS A 29 21.59 3.63 9.33
CA HIS A 29 20.98 4.94 9.07
C HIS A 29 21.75 5.79 8.03
N GLN A 30 23.02 5.46 7.74
CA GLN A 30 23.82 6.09 6.69
C GLN A 30 23.54 5.51 5.28
N GLU A 31 22.99 4.30 5.15
CA GLU A 31 22.76 3.60 3.87
C GLU A 31 21.53 4.03 3.04
N LYS A 32 20.79 5.07 3.45
CA LYS A 32 19.62 5.56 2.67
C LYS A 32 19.97 6.67 1.70
N ARG A 33 21.18 7.22 1.81
CA ARG A 33 21.69 8.31 0.98
C ARG A 33 22.83 7.77 0.13
N CYS A 34 22.75 8.02 -1.16
CA CYS A 34 23.66 7.56 -2.19
C CYS A 34 24.19 8.78 -2.94
N TYR A 35 25.26 8.58 -3.71
CA TYR A 35 25.80 9.63 -4.58
C TYR A 35 25.54 9.26 -6.04
N GLU A 36 25.17 10.25 -6.83
CA GLU A 36 25.04 10.13 -8.28
C GLU A 36 25.88 11.22 -8.94
N ASP A 37 26.73 10.82 -9.89
CA ASP A 37 27.55 11.74 -10.65
C ASP A 37 26.80 12.19 -11.90
N LEU A 38 26.54 13.48 -12.00
CA LEU A 38 25.87 14.09 -13.16
C LEU A 38 26.83 15.06 -13.87
N PRO A 39 26.76 15.19 -15.20
CA PRO A 39 27.49 16.22 -15.93
C PRO A 39 27.21 17.60 -15.34
N ALA A 40 28.27 18.31 -14.96
CA ALA A 40 28.16 19.66 -14.38
C ALA A 40 27.52 20.65 -15.37
N SER A 41 27.58 20.37 -16.67
CA SER A 41 26.89 21.13 -17.72
C SER A 41 25.37 21.19 -17.55
N PHE A 42 24.72 20.19 -16.91
CA PHE A 42 23.29 20.24 -16.61
C PHE A 42 22.90 21.36 -15.64
N PHE A 43 23.85 21.84 -14.84
CA PHE A 43 23.63 22.92 -13.87
C PHE A 43 24.19 24.26 -14.36
N GLN A 44 24.67 24.33 -15.60
CA GLN A 44 25.20 25.55 -16.18
C GLN A 44 24.06 26.52 -16.52
N THR A 45 23.94 27.57 -15.72
CA THR A 45 22.96 28.64 -15.97
C THR A 45 23.54 29.82 -16.77
N LYS A 46 24.86 29.81 -17.03
CA LYS A 46 25.58 30.87 -17.76
C LYS A 46 26.64 30.27 -18.68
N GLU A 47 26.66 30.70 -19.94
CA GLU A 47 27.43 30.15 -21.04
C GLU A 47 28.97 30.15 -20.84
N ASN A 48 29.50 31.13 -20.08
CA ASN A 48 30.95 31.35 -19.92
C ASN A 48 31.48 31.17 -18.49
N GLN A 49 30.73 30.51 -17.60
CA GLN A 49 31.24 30.21 -16.25
C GLN A 49 31.96 28.86 -16.22
N PRO A 50 33.11 28.76 -15.49
CA PRO A 50 33.76 27.48 -15.29
C PRO A 50 32.81 26.53 -14.58
N LEU A 51 32.72 25.29 -15.07
CA LEU A 51 31.86 24.26 -14.51
C LEU A 51 32.45 23.77 -13.19
N PRO A 52 31.82 24.03 -12.04
CA PRO A 52 32.29 23.49 -10.77
C PRO A 52 31.98 21.99 -10.72
N GLY A 53 33.02 21.16 -10.69
CA GLY A 53 32.91 19.71 -10.47
C GLY A 53 33.58 19.34 -9.15
N ASN A 54 32.88 18.57 -8.32
CA ASN A 54 33.40 18.02 -7.06
C ASN A 54 33.51 16.49 -7.10
N SER A 55 33.16 15.86 -8.24
CA SER A 55 33.27 14.43 -8.43
C SER A 55 34.69 14.01 -8.82
N SER A 56 34.97 12.72 -8.71
CA SER A 56 36.20 12.10 -9.23
C SER A 56 36.22 12.04 -10.76
N ILE A 57 35.07 12.21 -11.42
CA ILE A 57 34.96 12.27 -12.88
C ILE A 57 35.08 13.73 -13.34
N PRO A 58 36.02 14.06 -14.25
CA PRO A 58 36.17 15.42 -14.75
C PRO A 58 34.87 15.97 -15.33
N GLY A 59 34.53 17.21 -14.98
CA GLY A 59 33.31 17.88 -15.44
C GLY A 59 32.01 17.29 -14.88
N HIS A 60 32.06 16.45 -13.85
CA HIS A 60 30.87 15.92 -13.16
C HIS A 60 30.74 16.50 -11.74
N LEU A 61 29.49 16.59 -11.32
CA LEU A 61 29.08 16.96 -9.98
C LEU A 61 28.52 15.73 -9.28
N SER A 62 29.03 15.44 -8.09
CA SER A 62 28.53 14.36 -7.24
C SER A 62 27.43 14.90 -6.33
N LEU A 63 26.22 14.36 -6.49
CA LEU A 63 25.03 14.80 -5.76
C LEU A 63 24.58 13.76 -4.75
N GLU A 64 24.28 14.21 -3.53
CA GLU A 64 23.66 13.38 -2.51
C GLU A 64 22.15 13.19 -2.81
N ILE A 65 21.77 11.95 -3.09
CA ILE A 65 20.42 11.52 -3.44
C ILE A 65 19.94 10.41 -2.51
N CYS A 66 18.67 10.03 -2.60
CA CYS A 66 18.19 8.83 -1.92
C CYS A 66 18.57 7.57 -2.71
N CYS A 67 19.01 6.54 -2.01
CA CYS A 67 19.34 5.25 -2.62
C CYS A 67 18.11 4.61 -3.28
N LYS A 68 18.35 3.65 -4.18
CA LYS A 68 17.30 2.89 -4.86
C LYS A 68 16.32 2.28 -3.84
N GLY A 69 15.03 2.52 -4.03
CA GLY A 69 13.98 2.08 -3.10
C GLY A 69 13.70 3.06 -1.97
N TYR A 70 14.39 4.20 -1.92
CA TYR A 70 14.11 5.31 -1.01
C TYR A 70 13.77 6.56 -1.83
N ARG A 71 12.98 7.45 -1.22
CA ARG A 71 12.59 8.73 -1.79
C ARG A 71 12.74 9.83 -0.76
N ARG A 72 12.84 11.09 -1.20
CA ARG A 72 12.84 12.23 -0.29
C ARG A 72 11.52 12.30 0.47
N ASP A 73 11.61 12.58 1.77
CA ASP A 73 10.46 12.88 2.62
C ASP A 73 9.78 14.14 2.09
N PRO A 74 8.54 14.07 1.58
CA PRO A 74 7.86 15.24 1.01
C PRO A 74 7.52 16.30 2.07
N LYS A 75 7.62 15.95 3.36
CA LYS A 75 7.42 16.90 4.47
C LYS A 75 8.73 17.58 4.91
N ALA A 76 9.88 17.12 4.44
CA ALA A 76 11.15 17.74 4.79
C ALA A 76 11.34 19.07 4.05
N PRO A 77 11.88 20.11 4.71
CA PRO A 77 12.19 21.39 4.06
C PRO A 77 13.21 21.21 2.95
N ALA A 78 13.01 21.92 1.82
CA ALA A 78 13.94 21.91 0.68
C ALA A 78 15.34 22.48 1.03
N THR A 79 15.44 23.22 2.13
CA THR A 79 16.68 23.82 2.64
C THR A 79 17.54 22.87 3.48
N THR A 80 17.06 21.65 3.74
CA THR A 80 17.77 20.65 4.55
C THR A 80 18.28 19.50 3.67
N PRO A 81 19.34 18.78 4.12
CA PRO A 81 19.80 17.57 3.44
C PRO A 81 18.65 16.57 3.20
N PRO A 82 18.71 15.75 2.13
CA PRO A 82 17.64 14.83 1.78
C PRO A 82 17.36 13.84 2.92
N LYS A 83 16.24 14.03 3.61
CA LYS A 83 15.72 13.00 4.52
C LYS A 83 15.09 11.90 3.67
N CYS A 84 15.76 10.76 3.58
CA CYS A 84 15.31 9.63 2.76
C CYS A 84 14.40 8.68 3.55
N ILE A 85 13.21 8.45 3.03
CA ILE A 85 12.21 7.49 3.55
C ILE A 85 12.02 6.35 2.55
N PRO A 86 11.63 5.15 3.01
CA PRO A 86 11.36 4.04 2.09
C PRO A 86 10.28 4.40 1.06
N ASP A 87 10.49 3.96 -0.18
CA ASP A 87 9.54 4.09 -1.28
C ASP A 87 8.82 2.76 -1.48
N CYS A 88 7.51 2.75 -1.19
CA CYS A 88 6.66 1.56 -1.33
C CYS A 88 5.80 1.62 -2.60
N SER A 89 6.05 2.56 -3.53
CA SER A 89 5.28 2.73 -4.77
C SER A 89 5.15 1.44 -5.61
N LYS A 90 6.16 0.56 -5.55
CA LYS A 90 6.17 -0.74 -6.23
C LYS A 90 5.18 -1.75 -5.67
N VAL A 91 4.81 -1.63 -4.40
CA VAL A 91 3.97 -2.61 -3.69
C VAL A 91 2.58 -2.04 -3.38
N SER A 92 2.49 -0.73 -3.28
CA SER A 92 1.24 0.01 -3.14
C SER A 92 1.36 1.31 -3.90
N ALA A 93 0.49 1.55 -4.88
CA ALA A 93 0.49 2.78 -5.67
C ALA A 93 0.49 4.05 -4.79
N ASP A 94 -0.17 4.00 -3.63
CA ASP A 94 -0.30 5.14 -2.73
C ASP A 94 0.76 5.14 -1.61
N ASN A 95 1.91 4.47 -1.81
CA ASN A 95 3.02 4.42 -0.86
C ASN A 95 2.60 4.02 0.58
N CYS A 96 1.78 2.98 0.71
CA CYS A 96 1.25 2.52 2.00
C CYS A 96 0.40 3.54 2.74
N ARG A 97 -0.43 4.31 2.02
CA ARG A 97 -1.46 5.11 2.67
C ARG A 97 -2.31 4.23 3.60
N ASN A 98 -2.48 4.66 4.85
CA ASN A 98 -3.08 3.89 5.97
C ASN A 98 -2.24 2.69 6.44
N GLY A 99 -0.92 2.79 6.32
CA GLY A 99 0.05 1.84 6.84
C GLY A 99 1.42 2.46 7.04
N PHE A 100 2.34 1.67 7.58
CA PHE A 100 3.76 1.94 7.64
C PHE A 100 4.46 1.35 6.43
N CYS A 101 5.21 2.19 5.71
CA CYS A 101 6.20 1.74 4.73
C CYS A 101 7.52 1.51 5.48
N ARG A 102 7.74 0.29 6.00
CA ARG A 102 8.89 -0.06 6.85
C ARG A 102 10.18 -0.17 6.06
N SER A 103 10.09 -0.70 4.84
CA SER A 103 11.20 -0.87 3.90
C SER A 103 10.68 -0.78 2.45
N PRO A 104 11.57 -0.66 1.43
CA PRO A 104 11.20 -0.39 0.03
C PRO A 104 10.22 -1.38 -0.64
N GLN A 105 9.82 -2.45 0.04
CA GLN A 105 8.84 -3.41 -0.44
C GLN A 105 7.90 -3.91 0.67
N GLN A 106 7.97 -3.31 1.86
CA GLN A 106 7.25 -3.79 3.03
C GLN A 106 6.24 -2.77 3.50
N CYS A 107 5.01 -2.99 3.05
CA CYS A 107 3.84 -2.28 3.48
C CYS A 107 3.20 -3.01 4.66
N GLU A 108 3.06 -2.35 5.81
CA GLU A 108 2.40 -2.88 7.00
C GLU A 108 1.18 -2.01 7.29
N CYS A 109 -0.04 -2.54 7.13
CA CYS A 109 -1.24 -1.74 7.33
C CYS A 109 -1.44 -1.40 8.81
N PHE A 110 -2.06 -0.26 9.09
CA PHE A 110 -2.46 0.08 10.46
C PHE A 110 -3.47 -0.93 10.99
N GLU A 111 -3.61 -0.97 12.32
CA GLU A 111 -4.68 -1.75 12.96
C GLU A 111 -6.05 -1.33 12.41
N GLY A 112 -6.91 -2.31 12.11
CA GLY A 112 -8.18 -2.06 11.43
C GLY A 112 -8.07 -1.90 9.91
N PHE A 113 -6.91 -2.12 9.28
CA PHE A 113 -6.73 -2.11 7.83
C PHE A 113 -6.09 -3.40 7.32
N VAL A 114 -6.42 -3.78 6.09
CA VAL A 114 -5.90 -4.96 5.38
C VAL A 114 -5.48 -4.60 3.96
N LYS A 115 -4.55 -5.37 3.39
CA LYS A 115 -4.15 -5.19 1.98
C LYS A 115 -5.24 -5.71 1.05
N ASN A 116 -5.63 -4.90 0.07
CA ASN A 116 -6.44 -5.38 -1.06
C ASN A 116 -5.57 -6.03 -2.14
N THR A 117 -6.19 -6.46 -3.25
CA THR A 117 -5.50 -7.06 -4.41
C THR A 117 -4.49 -6.14 -5.10
N LEU A 118 -4.59 -4.83 -4.88
CA LEU A 118 -3.66 -3.82 -5.39
C LEU A 118 -2.58 -3.44 -4.35
N GLY A 119 -2.49 -4.17 -3.24
CA GLY A 119 -1.53 -3.94 -2.16
C GLY A 119 -1.82 -2.69 -1.31
N LYS A 120 -2.95 -2.00 -1.51
CA LYS A 120 -3.36 -0.82 -0.74
C LYS A 120 -3.94 -1.24 0.61
N CYS A 121 -3.61 -0.50 1.67
CA CYS A 121 -4.23 -0.66 2.97
C CYS A 121 -5.64 -0.04 2.98
N VAL A 122 -6.64 -0.91 2.91
CA VAL A 122 -8.06 -0.57 2.98
C VAL A 122 -8.60 -0.96 4.34
N HIS A 123 -9.60 -0.23 4.83
CA HIS A 123 -10.18 -0.52 6.13
C HIS A 123 -10.78 -1.94 6.16
N ILE A 124 -10.62 -2.64 7.28
CA ILE A 124 -11.23 -3.94 7.54
C ILE A 124 -12.72 -3.72 7.60
N CYS A 125 -13.44 -4.36 6.70
CA CYS A 125 -14.88 -4.36 6.78
C CYS A 125 -15.29 -5.52 7.67
N PRO A 126 -16.08 -5.28 8.73
CA PRO A 126 -16.62 -6.35 9.54
C PRO A 126 -17.56 -7.14 8.64
N VAL A 127 -17.03 -8.20 8.04
CA VAL A 127 -17.67 -9.30 7.31
C VAL A 127 -19.09 -8.99 6.81
N GLY A 128 -19.26 -8.87 5.49
CA GLY A 128 -20.59 -8.88 4.84
C GLY A 128 -21.11 -7.56 4.29
N CYS A 129 -20.24 -6.59 3.99
CA CYS A 129 -20.61 -5.47 3.12
C CYS A 129 -20.75 -5.89 1.65
N GLU A 130 -21.27 -7.09 1.40
CA GLU A 130 -21.58 -7.58 0.07
C GLU A 130 -22.67 -6.67 -0.51
N ASN A 131 -22.54 -6.29 -1.79
CA ASN A 131 -23.42 -5.30 -2.43
C ASN A 131 -23.38 -3.90 -1.80
N GLY A 132 -22.27 -3.51 -1.16
CA GLY A 132 -22.07 -2.17 -0.65
C GLY A 132 -20.61 -1.74 -0.54
N ARG A 133 -20.41 -0.48 -0.17
CA ARG A 133 -19.13 0.11 0.20
C ARG A 133 -19.08 0.32 1.70
N CYS A 134 -18.09 -0.29 2.33
CA CYS A 134 -17.86 -0.14 3.75
C CYS A 134 -17.13 1.17 4.06
N LEU A 135 -17.66 1.89 5.05
CA LEU A 135 -17.16 3.17 5.53
C LEU A 135 -16.25 2.97 6.75
N LEU A 136 -15.42 3.97 7.05
CA LEU A 136 -14.43 3.91 8.11
C LEU A 136 -15.01 3.75 9.52
N ASN A 137 -16.28 4.12 9.72
CA ASN A 137 -17.02 3.92 10.97
C ASN A 137 -17.61 2.49 11.11
N GLY A 138 -17.28 1.58 10.19
CA GLY A 138 -17.79 0.21 10.18
C GLY A 138 -19.21 0.06 9.60
N VAL A 139 -19.79 1.12 9.03
CA VAL A 139 -21.13 1.09 8.42
C VAL A 139 -21.05 0.81 6.92
N CYS A 140 -21.99 0.04 6.39
CA CYS A 140 -22.13 -0.21 4.96
C CYS A 140 -22.98 0.87 4.27
N LEU A 141 -22.41 1.49 3.25
CA LEU A 141 -23.13 2.27 2.26
C LEU A 141 -23.56 1.33 1.13
N CYS A 142 -24.85 1.00 1.08
CA CYS A 142 -25.36 0.02 0.13
C CYS A 142 -25.40 0.54 -1.32
N ASN A 143 -25.19 -0.35 -2.27
CA ASN A 143 -25.35 -0.06 -3.69
C ASN A 143 -26.84 0.23 -4.01
N PRO A 144 -27.15 0.89 -5.14
CA PRO A 144 -28.53 1.12 -5.55
C PRO A 144 -29.36 -0.18 -5.59
N GLY A 145 -30.57 -0.13 -5.04
CA GLY A 145 -31.45 -1.29 -4.91
C GLY A 145 -31.14 -2.20 -3.72
N TYR A 146 -30.21 -1.83 -2.85
CA TYR A 146 -29.93 -2.50 -1.58
C TYR A 146 -30.11 -1.51 -0.42
N SER A 147 -30.64 -1.98 0.70
CA SER A 147 -30.71 -1.24 1.96
C SER A 147 -29.93 -1.94 3.06
N LEU A 148 -29.53 -1.17 4.06
CA LEU A 148 -28.87 -1.70 5.23
C LEU A 148 -29.88 -2.50 6.04
N ASP A 149 -29.52 -3.75 6.37
CA ASP A 149 -30.35 -4.65 7.17
C ASP A 149 -30.83 -3.94 8.46
N PRO A 150 -32.15 -3.85 8.70
CA PRO A 150 -32.69 -3.06 9.80
C PRO A 150 -32.29 -3.61 11.18
N GLU A 151 -32.04 -4.91 11.29
CA GLU A 151 -31.71 -5.56 12.57
C GLU A 151 -30.22 -5.45 12.89
N SER A 152 -29.35 -5.98 12.04
CA SER A 152 -27.92 -6.03 12.29
C SER A 152 -27.18 -4.74 11.95
N ARG A 153 -27.74 -3.92 11.04
CA ARG A 153 -27.11 -2.72 10.46
C ARG A 153 -25.72 -2.99 9.84
N LYS A 154 -25.45 -4.25 9.46
CA LYS A 154 -24.13 -4.71 8.98
C LYS A 154 -24.13 -5.17 7.53
N TYR A 155 -25.24 -5.70 7.03
CA TYR A 155 -25.34 -6.27 5.69
C TYR A 155 -26.21 -5.41 4.79
N CYS A 156 -25.89 -5.35 3.50
CA CYS A 156 -26.76 -4.75 2.49
C CYS A 156 -27.69 -5.82 1.91
N VAL A 157 -28.96 -5.74 2.25
CA VAL A 157 -30.01 -6.65 1.78
C VAL A 157 -30.71 -6.04 0.56
N PRO A 158 -31.12 -6.86 -0.43
CA PRO A 158 -31.78 -6.35 -1.62
C PRO A 158 -33.16 -5.77 -1.31
N GLU A 159 -33.51 -4.68 -1.98
CA GLU A 159 -34.82 -4.04 -1.91
C GLU A 159 -35.75 -4.61 -2.99
N CYS A 160 -36.86 -5.22 -2.55
CA CYS A 160 -37.95 -5.63 -3.42
C CYS A 160 -39.22 -4.77 -3.20
N SER A 161 -39.07 -3.55 -2.68
CA SER A 161 -40.17 -2.65 -2.30
C SER A 161 -41.15 -2.37 -3.44
N HIS A 162 -40.66 -2.34 -4.69
CA HIS A 162 -41.47 -2.10 -5.88
C HIS A 162 -42.26 -3.34 -6.34
N ILE A 163 -41.79 -4.55 -6.02
CA ILE A 163 -42.45 -5.83 -6.33
C ILE A 163 -42.35 -6.69 -5.06
N PRO A 164 -43.34 -6.63 -4.15
CA PRO A 164 -43.30 -7.43 -2.94
C PRO A 164 -43.26 -8.91 -3.32
N CYS A 165 -42.26 -9.63 -2.82
CA CYS A 165 -42.15 -11.06 -3.07
C CYS A 165 -43.35 -11.79 -2.47
N GLY A 166 -43.88 -12.74 -3.25
CA GLY A 166 -45.06 -13.51 -2.90
C GLY A 166 -44.83 -14.53 -1.78
N LEU A 167 -45.86 -15.34 -1.51
CA LEU A 167 -45.77 -16.41 -0.53
C LEU A 167 -44.64 -17.40 -0.89
N ASN A 168 -43.87 -17.82 0.11
CA ASN A 168 -42.73 -18.74 -0.02
C ASN A 168 -41.61 -18.25 -0.93
N GLN A 169 -41.46 -16.93 -1.08
CA GLN A 169 -40.35 -16.30 -1.79
C GLN A 169 -39.44 -15.53 -0.83
N PHE A 170 -38.26 -15.18 -1.32
CA PHE A 170 -37.34 -14.21 -0.72
C PHE A 170 -36.77 -13.29 -1.81
N CYS A 171 -36.38 -12.09 -1.41
CA CYS A 171 -35.72 -11.14 -2.30
C CYS A 171 -34.27 -11.58 -2.50
N ALA A 172 -33.93 -12.08 -3.68
CA ALA A 172 -32.59 -12.59 -3.99
C ALA A 172 -31.67 -11.50 -4.56
N ALA A 173 -32.25 -10.56 -5.30
CA ALA A 173 -31.60 -9.37 -5.85
C ALA A 173 -32.63 -8.25 -5.97
N PRO A 174 -32.23 -6.99 -6.24
CA PRO A 174 -33.17 -5.88 -6.34
C PRO A 174 -34.23 -6.15 -7.42
N GLY A 175 -35.49 -6.25 -7.00
CA GLY A 175 -36.62 -6.60 -7.88
C GLY A 175 -36.69 -8.07 -8.34
N GLU A 176 -35.82 -8.96 -7.82
CA GLU A 176 -35.82 -10.39 -8.15
C GLU A 176 -36.24 -11.23 -6.94
N CYS A 177 -37.38 -11.91 -7.07
CA CYS A 177 -37.89 -12.83 -6.07
C CYS A 177 -37.59 -14.28 -6.45
N ARG A 178 -37.05 -15.06 -5.51
CA ARG A 178 -36.80 -16.50 -5.70
C ARG A 178 -37.57 -17.33 -4.68
N CYS A 179 -37.98 -18.53 -5.07
CA CYS A 179 -38.60 -19.48 -4.16
C CYS A 179 -37.63 -19.86 -3.04
N ARG A 180 -38.16 -19.98 -1.82
CA ARG A 180 -37.41 -20.49 -0.67
C ARG A 180 -36.96 -21.92 -0.93
N GLN A 181 -35.96 -22.36 -0.17
CA GLN A 181 -35.46 -23.73 -0.26
C GLN A 181 -36.59 -24.73 -0.02
N GLY A 182 -36.71 -25.72 -0.90
CA GLY A 182 -37.80 -26.71 -0.87
C GLY A 182 -39.09 -26.26 -1.55
N TYR A 183 -39.10 -25.11 -2.24
CA TYR A 183 -40.25 -24.65 -3.04
C TYR A 183 -39.86 -24.47 -4.51
N GLN A 184 -40.77 -24.82 -5.42
CA GLN A 184 -40.62 -24.69 -6.86
C GLN A 184 -41.66 -23.75 -7.46
N TRP A 185 -41.29 -23.03 -8.52
CA TRP A 185 -42.19 -22.14 -9.22
C TRP A 185 -43.15 -22.93 -10.11
N LEU A 186 -44.45 -22.77 -9.88
CA LEU A 186 -45.51 -23.30 -10.74
C LEU A 186 -46.27 -22.14 -11.40
N GLU A 187 -46.41 -22.22 -12.72
CA GLU A 187 -47.08 -21.19 -13.52
C GLU A 187 -48.54 -21.01 -13.06
N GLY A 188 -48.91 -19.77 -12.71
CA GLY A 188 -50.23 -19.43 -12.17
C GLY A 188 -50.47 -19.73 -10.69
N LEU A 189 -49.61 -20.55 -10.04
CA LEU A 189 -49.76 -20.95 -8.63
C LEU A 189 -48.66 -20.40 -7.70
N GLY A 190 -47.60 -19.81 -8.25
CA GLY A 190 -46.47 -19.28 -7.48
C GLY A 190 -45.57 -20.38 -6.91
N CYS A 191 -44.87 -20.10 -5.81
CA CYS A 191 -43.93 -21.05 -5.19
C CYS A 191 -44.67 -22.08 -4.32
N GLN A 192 -44.60 -23.35 -4.72
CA GLN A 192 -45.25 -24.49 -4.05
C GLN A 192 -44.21 -25.50 -3.52
N PRO A 193 -44.49 -26.22 -2.42
CA PRO A 193 -43.59 -27.24 -1.87
C PRO A 193 -43.28 -28.40 -2.84
#